data_AF-A0A428XRX2-F1
#
_entry.id   AF-A0A428XRX2-F1
#
_cell.length_a   1.000
_cell.length_b   1.000
_cell.length_c   1.000
_cell.angle_alpha   90.00
_cell.angle_beta   90.00
_cell.angle_gamma   90.00
#
_symmetry.space_group_name_H-M   'P 1'
#
loop_
_entity.id
_entity.type
_entity.pdbx_description
1 polymer ?
#
loop_
_entity_poly.entity_id
_entity_poly.type
_entity_poly.pdbx_seq_one_letter_code
_entity_poly.pdbx_strand_id
1 'polypeptide(L)'
;MDANRGPNRPVSHFAETDYCYGTGALAMRVDRVDWTRPIQRDGENWYEVEGVEVTPDGREIGRRQALVRGRRLSALQRNTRS
;
A
#
# COMPACT_ATOMS: atom_id res chain seq x y z
N MET A 1 14.09 -1.28 24.09
CA MET A 1 12.95 -2.07 23.59
C MET A 1 12.72 -1.57 22.17
N ASP A 2 13.50 -2.04 21.19
CA ASP A 2 13.58 -1.39 19.88
C ASP A 2 13.72 -2.43 18.76
N ALA A 3 12.75 -3.32 18.68
CA ALA A 3 12.68 -4.36 17.65
C ALA A 3 11.45 -4.13 16.77
N ASN A 4 11.39 -3.02 16.04
CA ASN A 4 10.40 -2.88 14.97
C ASN A 4 10.74 -1.90 13.85
N ARG A 5 12.02 -1.60 13.61
CA ARG A 5 12.41 -1.12 12.28
C ARG A 5 12.55 -2.35 11.40
N GLY A 6 11.43 -2.78 10.81
CA GLY A 6 11.48 -3.62 9.62
C GLY A 6 12.42 -2.98 8.56
N PRO A 7 12.88 -3.74 7.56
CA PRO A 7 13.68 -3.17 6.47
C PRO A 7 13.00 -1.89 5.98
N ASN A 8 13.76 -0.81 5.74
CA ASN A 8 13.24 0.49 5.33
C ASN A 8 12.62 0.39 3.93
N ARG A 9 11.43 -0.22 3.85
CA ARG A 9 10.71 -0.49 2.61
C ARG A 9 10.40 0.86 1.95
N PRO A 10 10.45 0.95 0.61
CA PRO A 10 10.05 2.15 -0.09
C PRO A 10 8.62 2.56 0.28
N VAL A 11 8.41 3.87 0.47
CA VAL A 11 7.08 4.43 0.69
C VAL A 11 6.36 4.52 -0.65
N SER A 12 5.21 3.84 -0.75
CA SER A 12 4.30 3.94 -1.89
C SER A 12 3.32 5.07 -1.67
N HIS A 13 3.04 5.84 -2.73
CA HIS A 13 2.11 6.95 -2.70
C HIS A 13 0.91 6.67 -3.59
N PHE A 14 -0.28 6.73 -3.00
CA PHE A 14 -1.56 6.50 -3.67
C PHE A 14 -2.39 7.78 -3.61
N ALA A 15 -2.84 8.26 -4.77
CA ALA A 15 -3.82 9.34 -4.81
C ALA A 15 -5.16 8.84 -4.27
N GLU A 16 -6.00 9.74 -3.76
CA GLU A 16 -7.32 9.39 -3.20
C GLU A 16 -8.18 8.57 -4.18
N THR A 17 -8.09 8.84 -5.48
CA THR A 17 -8.83 8.13 -6.53
C THR A 17 -8.30 6.72 -6.85
N ASP A 18 -7.13 6.39 -6.32
CA ASP A 18 -6.42 5.13 -6.55
C ASP A 18 -6.53 4.14 -5.37
N TYR A 19 -7.17 4.53 -4.26
CA TYR A 19 -7.44 3.64 -3.14
C TYR A 19 -8.85 3.84 -2.53
N CYS A 20 -9.29 2.90 -1.70
CA CYS A 20 -10.55 3.02 -0.94
C CYS A 20 -10.31 3.01 0.57
N TYR A 21 -11.31 3.50 1.31
CA TYR A 21 -11.39 3.52 2.78
C TYR A 21 -10.58 4.62 3.48
N GLY A 22 -10.32 5.75 2.79
CA GLY A 22 -9.74 6.94 3.40
C GLY A 22 -10.05 8.20 2.59
N THR A 23 -9.49 9.32 3.04
CA THR A 23 -9.58 10.64 2.40
C THR A 23 -8.17 11.20 2.23
N GLY A 24 -7.94 11.97 1.17
CA GLY A 24 -6.62 12.50 0.83
C GLY A 24 -5.65 11.45 0.30
N ALA A 25 -4.44 11.89 -0.04
CA ALA A 25 -3.38 11.01 -0.51
C ALA A 25 -2.87 10.10 0.62
N LEU A 26 -2.56 8.85 0.29
CA LEU A 26 -2.06 7.85 1.21
C LEU A 26 -0.60 7.54 0.92
N ALA A 27 0.26 7.71 1.92
CA ALA A 27 1.64 7.26 1.89
C ALA A 27 1.78 6.02 2.80
N MET A 28 2.29 4.92 2.27
CA MET A 28 2.33 3.65 2.97
C MET A 28 3.61 2.86 2.68
N ARG A 29 4.23 2.31 3.72
CA ARG A 29 5.17 1.20 3.58
C ARG A 29 4.38 -0.08 3.43
N VAL A 30 4.34 -0.62 2.22
CA VAL A 30 3.54 -1.81 1.91
C VAL A 30 4.23 -3.06 2.43
N ASP A 31 3.50 -3.81 3.24
CA ASP A 31 3.94 -5.09 3.78
C ASP A 31 3.51 -6.26 2.93
N ARG A 32 2.24 -6.24 2.50
CA ARG A 32 1.60 -7.32 1.75
C ARG A 32 0.59 -6.76 0.76
N VAL A 33 0.48 -7.42 -0.39
CA VAL A 33 -0.62 -7.27 -1.33
C VAL A 33 -1.24 -8.64 -1.52
N ASP A 34 -2.55 -8.79 -1.34
CA ASP A 34 -3.24 -10.04 -1.65
C ASP A 34 -3.55 -10.11 -3.15
N TRP A 35 -2.59 -10.62 -3.92
CA TRP A 35 -2.73 -10.84 -5.36
C TRP A 35 -3.72 -11.95 -5.74
N THR A 36 -4.11 -12.79 -4.79
CA THR A 36 -4.91 -13.99 -5.05
C THR A 36 -6.41 -13.70 -5.12
N ARG A 37 -6.83 -12.54 -4.63
CA ARG A 37 -8.24 -12.14 -4.53
C ARG A 37 -8.48 -10.75 -5.16
N PRO A 38 -8.34 -10.61 -6.48
CA PRO A 38 -8.67 -9.36 -7.15
C PRO A 38 -10.16 -9.03 -7.00
N ILE A 39 -10.46 -7.79 -6.65
CA ILE A 39 -11.81 -7.22 -6.67
C ILE A 39 -11.98 -6.43 -7.97
N GLN A 40 -13.02 -6.74 -8.75
CA GLN A 40 -13.37 -5.97 -9.94
C GLN A 40 -14.11 -4.68 -9.57
N ARG A 41 -13.59 -3.52 -9.98
CA ARG A 41 -14.23 -2.22 -9.78
C ARG A 41 -13.81 -1.22 -10.85
N ASP A 42 -14.78 -0.50 -11.41
CA ASP A 42 -14.57 0.47 -12.50
C ASP A 42 -13.84 -0.12 -13.72
N GLY A 43 -14.07 -1.40 -14.01
CA GLY A 43 -13.41 -2.12 -15.10
C GLY A 43 -11.92 -2.45 -14.85
N GLU A 44 -11.43 -2.28 -13.63
CA GLU A 44 -10.05 -2.58 -13.23
C GLU A 44 -9.99 -3.57 -12.07
N ASN A 45 -8.87 -4.28 -11.94
CA ASN A 45 -8.57 -5.08 -10.76
C ASN A 45 -8.10 -4.17 -9.63
N TRP A 46 -8.65 -4.38 -8.45
CA TRP A 46 -8.20 -3.80 -7.19
C TRP A 46 -7.75 -4.91 -6.26
N TYR A 47 -6.79 -4.60 -5.39
CA TYR A 47 -6.18 -5.57 -4.49
C TYR A 47 -6.11 -5.03 -3.09
N GLU A 48 -6.30 -5.92 -2.13
CA GLU A 48 -6.13 -5.61 -0.73
C GLU A 48 -4.65 -5.42 -0.43
N VAL A 49 -4.32 -4.30 0.21
CA VAL A 49 -2.96 -3.91 0.57
C VAL A 49 -2.91 -3.66 2.07
N GLU A 50 -1.92 -4.27 2.71
CA GLU A 50 -1.62 -4.07 4.12
C GLU A 50 -0.25 -3.42 4.25
N GLY A 51 -0.13 -2.49 5.19
CA GLY A 51 1.13 -1.83 5.46
C GLY A 51 1.09 -0.93 6.69
N VAL A 52 2.06 -0.03 6.75
CA VAL A 52 2.13 1.04 7.75
C VAL A 52 1.96 2.37 7.06
N GLU A 53 0.97 3.14 7.49
CA GLU A 53 0.75 4.51 7.00
C GLU A 53 1.84 5.44 7.53
N VAL A 54 2.31 6.32 6.66
CA VAL A 54 3.41 7.25 6.92
C VAL A 54 2.94 8.66 6.64
N THR A 55 3.23 9.58 7.54
CA THR A 55 3.00 11.02 7.34
C THR A 55 3.98 11.60 6.31
N PRO A 56 3.71 12.81 5.77
CA PRO A 56 4.62 13.47 4.83
C PRO A 56 6.04 13.74 5.37
N ASP A 57 6.20 13.89 6.69
CA ASP A 57 7.50 14.05 7.37
C ASP A 57 8.18 12.70 7.69
N GLY A 58 7.59 11.57 7.26
CA GLY A 58 8.19 10.25 7.35
C GLY A 58 7.91 9.49 8.66
N ARG A 59 7.06 10.02 9.53
CA ARG A 59 6.65 9.36 10.78
C ARG A 59 5.60 8.29 10.50
N GLU A 60 5.71 7.16 11.17
CA GLU A 60 4.70 6.10 11.12
C GLU A 60 3.48 6.47 11.98
N ILE A 61 2.30 6.35 11.40
CA ILE A 61 1.00 6.54 12.09
C ILE A 61 0.55 5.21 12.70
N GLY A 62 0.63 4.13 11.92
CA GLY A 62 0.23 2.80 12.36
C GLY A 62 -0.15 1.86 11.22
N ARG A 63 -0.62 0.66 11.57
CA ARG A 63 -1.09 -0.35 10.62
C ARG A 63 -2.30 0.17 9.84
N ARG A 64 -2.29 -0.08 8.53
CA ARG A 64 -3.34 0.36 7.62
C ARG A 64 -3.62 -0.72 6.58
N GLN A 65 -4.90 -0.87 6.28
CA GLN A 65 -5.40 -1.70 5.18
C GLN A 65 -6.11 -0.78 4.20
N ALA A 66 -5.89 -0.99 2.90
CA ALA A 66 -6.53 -0.25 1.83
C ALA A 66 -6.79 -1.16 0.62
N LEU A 67 -7.86 -0.87 -0.12
CA LEU A 67 -8.08 -1.47 -1.43
C LEU A 67 -7.44 -0.55 -2.47
N VAL A 68 -6.48 -1.02 -3.27
CA VAL A 68 -5.70 -0.19 -4.19
C VAL A 68 -5.83 -0.68 -5.63
N ARG A 69 -5.90 0.25 -6.59
CA ARG A 69 -5.91 -0.08 -8.03
C ARG A 69 -4.66 -0.85 -8.43
N GLY A 70 -4.83 -1.96 -9.13
CA GLY A 70 -3.74 -2.85 -9.55
C GLY A 70 -2.63 -2.15 -10.35
N ARG A 71 -2.98 -1.20 -11.23
CA ARG A 71 -2.01 -0.44 -12.03
C ARG A 71 -0.99 0.35 -11.18
N ARG A 72 -1.38 0.75 -9.95
CA ARG A 72 -0.53 1.46 -9.00
C ARG A 72 0.39 0.55 -8.18
N LEU A 73 0.20 -0.76 -8.26
CA LEU A 73 0.97 -1.77 -7.53
C LEU A 73 2.05 -2.45 -8.39
N SER A 74 2.18 -2.07 -9.67
CA SER A 74 3.12 -2.66 -10.63
C SER A 74 4.59 -2.56 -10.20
N ALA A 75 4.97 -1.49 -9.48
CA ALA A 75 6.31 -1.34 -8.93
C ALA A 75 6.60 -2.32 -7.79
N LEU A 76 5.57 -2.72 -7.02
CA LEU A 76 5.71 -3.65 -5.90
C LEU A 76 5.85 -5.11 -6.37
N GLN A 77 5.19 -5.48 -7.47
CA GLN A 77 5.33 -6.82 -8.06
C GLN A 77 6.76 -7.15 -8.50
N ARG A 78 7.52 -6.13 -8.95
CA ARG A 78 8.90 -6.32 -9.41
C ARG A 78 9.85 -6.69 -8.28
N ASN A 79 9.56 -6.24 -7.05
CA ASN A 79 10.42 -6.50 -5.89
C ASN A 79 10.21 -7.89 -5.28
N THR A 80 9.10 -8.57 -5.60
CA THR A 80 8.79 -9.91 -5.09
C THR A 80 9.37 -11.04 -5.95
N ARG A 81 10.02 -10.74 -7.08
CA ARG A 81 10.59 -11.70 -8.04
C ARG A 81 12.13 -11.81 -7.99
N SER A 82 12.77 -11.31 -6.93
CA SER A 82 14.22 -11.46 -6.70
C SER A 82 14.53 -12.65 -5.81
#